data_AF-A0A3D1ZFJ6-F1
#
_entry.id   AF-A0A3D1ZFJ6-F1
#
_cell.length_a   1.000
_cell.length_b   1.000
_cell.length_c   1.000
_cell.angle_alpha   90.00
_cell.angle_beta   90.00
_cell.angle_gamma   90.00
#
_symmetry.space_group_name_H-M   'P 1'
#
loop_
_entity.id
_entity.type
_entity.pdbx_description
1 polymer ?
#
loop_
_entity_poly.entity_id
_entity_poly.type
_entity_poly.pdbx_seq_one_letter_code
_entity_poly.pdbx_strand_id
1 'polypeptide(L)'
;MRTNAGMVILVSALVILAVLGSRGGVASNLPPLPPEPSVNRIAIVGLDGLVRTIKPDGTDMIEISGPQGFFTWPTWAPNGKKMVYSGLVNDARGDSSITLFEYESKTHVSRKLHIGEPGFAGLLAEGVVHYPLWAPNSEKLAFVGVTQQNGLT
;
A
#
# COMPACT_ATOMS: atom_id res chain seq x y z
N MET A 1 -6.65 -61.68 -34.55
CA MET A 1 -5.75 -61.04 -33.57
C MET A 1 -5.19 -59.74 -34.16
N ARG A 2 -5.86 -58.59 -33.97
CA ARG A 2 -5.39 -57.27 -34.44
C ARG A 2 -5.93 -56.14 -33.55
N THR A 3 -5.47 -56.00 -32.31
CA THR A 3 -5.82 -54.86 -31.44
C THR A 3 -4.70 -54.47 -30.45
N ASN A 4 -3.43 -54.78 -30.73
CA ASN A 4 -2.34 -54.49 -29.78
C ASN A 4 -1.59 -53.18 -30.09
N ALA A 5 -1.62 -52.69 -31.34
CA ALA A 5 -0.84 -51.51 -31.72
C ALA A 5 -1.44 -50.19 -31.18
N GLY A 6 -2.77 -50.03 -31.25
CA GLY A 6 -3.44 -48.82 -30.78
C GLY A 6 -3.34 -48.62 -29.26
N MET A 7 -3.41 -49.71 -28.49
CA MET A 7 -3.32 -49.67 -27.03
C MET A 7 -1.91 -49.32 -26.56
N VAL A 8 -0.87 -49.83 -27.23
CA VAL A 8 0.53 -49.50 -26.92
C VAL A 8 0.81 -48.02 -27.18
N ILE A 9 0.36 -47.47 -28.30
CA ILE A 9 0.55 -46.05 -28.64
C ILE A 9 -0.12 -45.14 -27.60
N LEU A 10 -1.35 -45.50 -27.16
CA LEU A 10 -2.09 -44.70 -26.18
C LEU A 10 -1.43 -44.71 -24.81
N VAL A 11 -0.93 -45.87 -24.36
CA VAL A 11 -0.20 -46.01 -23.09
C VAL A 11 1.13 -45.26 -23.15
N SER A 12 1.88 -45.34 -24.26
CA SER A 12 3.11 -44.58 -24.45
C SER A 12 2.86 -43.07 -24.43
N ALA A 13 1.81 -42.60 -25.10
CA ALA A 13 1.43 -41.19 -25.11
C ALA A 13 1.02 -40.69 -23.72
N LEU A 14 0.27 -41.48 -22.95
CA LEU A 14 -0.11 -41.15 -21.57
C LEU A 14 1.09 -41.11 -20.62
N VAL A 15 2.05 -42.03 -20.77
CA VAL A 15 3.29 -42.02 -19.97
C VAL A 15 4.15 -40.79 -20.32
N ILE A 16 4.26 -40.44 -21.61
CA ILE A 16 5.00 -39.24 -22.03
C ILE A 16 4.33 -37.97 -21.50
N LEU A 17 3.00 -37.87 -21.56
CA LEU A 17 2.24 -36.74 -21.01
C LEU A 17 2.34 -36.67 -19.48
N ALA A 18 2.35 -37.81 -18.78
CA ALA A 18 2.55 -37.86 -17.34
C ALA A 18 3.97 -37.45 -16.93
N VAL A 19 5.00 -37.86 -17.69
CA VAL A 19 6.41 -37.49 -17.44
C VAL A 19 6.68 -36.02 -17.81
N LEU A 20 6.01 -35.49 -18.84
CA LEU A 20 6.06 -34.06 -19.18
C LEU A 20 5.29 -33.22 -18.16
N GLY A 21 4.14 -33.71 -17.66
CA GLY A 21 3.32 -33.04 -16.64
C GLY A 21 3.93 -33.10 -15.23
N SER A 22 4.69 -34.14 -14.90
CA SER A 22 5.42 -34.24 -13.62
C SER A 22 6.68 -33.37 -13.58
N ARG A 23 7.09 -32.84 -14.74
CA ARG A 23 8.06 -31.76 -14.88
C ARG A 23 7.35 -30.41 -15.01
N GLY A 24 6.28 -30.21 -14.23
CA GLY A 24 5.77 -28.86 -13.98
C GLY A 24 6.97 -28.01 -13.60
N GLY A 25 7.32 -27.07 -14.49
CA GLY A 25 8.44 -26.19 -14.24
C GLY A 25 8.18 -25.53 -12.91
N VAL A 26 9.00 -25.85 -11.91
CA VAL A 26 9.16 -24.94 -10.78
C VAL A 26 9.43 -23.61 -11.46
N ALA A 27 8.58 -22.61 -11.22
CA ALA A 27 8.75 -21.29 -11.80
C ALA A 27 10.04 -20.70 -11.22
N SER A 28 11.18 -21.14 -11.75
CA SER A 28 12.52 -20.94 -11.21
C SER A 28 13.00 -19.50 -11.40
N ASN A 29 12.21 -18.72 -12.15
CA ASN A 29 12.45 -17.31 -12.47
C ASN A 29 11.34 -16.40 -11.93
N LEU A 30 10.54 -16.84 -10.95
CA LEU A 30 9.77 -15.86 -10.20
C LEU A 30 10.74 -14.95 -9.47
N PRO A 31 10.60 -13.61 -9.57
CA PRO A 31 11.33 -12.73 -8.67
C PRO A 31 11.09 -13.20 -7.23
N PRO A 32 12.09 -13.10 -6.35
CA PRO A 32 11.91 -13.45 -4.94
C PRO A 32 10.65 -12.74 -4.45
N LEU A 33 9.84 -13.46 -3.66
CA LEU A 33 8.70 -12.85 -3.00
C LEU A 33 9.19 -11.54 -2.36
N PRO A 34 8.44 -10.44 -2.50
CA PRO A 34 8.78 -9.24 -1.77
C PRO A 34 9.01 -9.63 -0.30
N PRO A 35 10.03 -9.08 0.37
CA PRO A 35 10.32 -9.41 1.75
C PRO A 35 9.01 -9.35 2.53
N GLU A 36 8.73 -10.39 3.33
CA GLU A 36 7.57 -10.46 4.22
C GLU A 36 7.31 -9.07 4.81
N PRO A 37 6.08 -8.51 4.68
CA PRO A 37 5.81 -7.17 5.14
C PRO A 37 6.29 -7.06 6.59
N SER A 38 7.22 -6.15 6.85
CA SER A 38 7.90 -6.12 8.16
C SER A 38 6.98 -5.65 9.29
N VAL A 39 5.72 -5.33 8.98
CA VAL A 39 4.75 -4.76 9.91
C VAL A 39 3.49 -5.61 9.92
N ASN A 40 3.27 -6.26 11.07
CA ASN A 40 2.05 -6.99 11.38
C ASN A 40 1.05 -6.06 12.09
N ARG A 41 0.57 -5.03 11.41
CA ARG A 41 -0.39 -4.05 11.94
C ARG A 41 -1.41 -3.61 10.89
N ILE A 42 -2.60 -3.26 11.35
CA ILE A 42 -3.68 -2.67 10.55
C ILE A 42 -3.70 -1.17 10.84
N ALA A 43 -3.76 -0.34 9.80
CA ALA A 43 -4.00 1.09 9.97
C ALA A 43 -5.51 1.36 9.99
N ILE A 44 -5.95 2.20 10.93
CA ILE A 44 -7.36 2.55 11.12
C ILE A 44 -7.52 4.06 11.18
N VAL A 45 -8.64 4.55 10.63
CA VAL A 45 -9.09 5.93 10.82
C VAL A 45 -10.27 5.89 11.80
N GLY A 46 -10.10 6.51 12.95
CA GLY A 46 -11.16 6.60 13.96
C GLY A 46 -12.24 7.61 13.58
N LEU A 47 -13.40 7.52 14.24
CA LEU A 47 -14.48 8.52 14.09
C LEU A 47 -14.06 9.92 14.57
N ASP A 48 -13.03 10.00 15.38
CA ASP A 48 -12.37 11.23 15.81
C ASP A 48 -11.42 11.82 14.76
N GLY A 49 -11.30 11.19 13.59
CA GLY A 49 -10.40 11.64 12.52
C GLY A 49 -8.92 11.38 12.82
N LEU A 50 -8.60 10.50 13.78
CA LEU A 50 -7.22 10.15 14.09
C LEU A 50 -6.83 8.85 13.41
N VAL A 51 -5.62 8.81 12.87
CA VAL A 51 -5.00 7.61 12.30
C VAL A 51 -4.25 6.87 13.40
N ARG A 52 -4.52 5.57 13.48
CA ARG A 52 -3.89 4.67 14.45
C ARG A 52 -3.42 3.40 13.75
N THR A 53 -2.57 2.65 14.43
CA THR A 53 -2.22 1.29 14.05
C THR A 53 -2.56 0.33 15.18
N ILE A 54 -2.94 -0.89 14.85
CA ILE A 54 -3.32 -1.93 15.82
C ILE A 54 -2.81 -3.28 15.35
N LYS A 55 -2.51 -4.21 16.28
CA LYS A 55 -2.20 -5.58 15.88
C LYS A 55 -3.46 -6.27 15.33
N PRO A 56 -3.32 -7.30 14.47
CA PRO A 56 -4.47 -8.04 13.94
C PRO A 56 -5.33 -8.73 15.01
N ASP A 57 -4.76 -9.02 16.18
CA ASP A 57 -5.49 -9.57 17.33
C ASP A 57 -6.28 -8.53 18.13
N GLY A 58 -6.26 -7.26 17.70
CA GLY A 58 -6.96 -6.16 18.37
C GLY A 58 -6.19 -5.54 19.54
N THR A 59 -4.97 -5.98 19.81
CA THR A 59 -4.15 -5.44 20.91
C THR A 59 -3.18 -4.35 20.43
N ASP A 60 -2.55 -3.67 21.39
CA ASP A 60 -1.40 -2.77 21.13
C ASP A 60 -1.72 -1.66 20.12
N MET A 61 -2.81 -0.94 20.36
CA MET A 61 -3.21 0.21 19.58
C MET A 61 -2.24 1.38 19.81
N ILE A 62 -1.76 1.98 18.73
CA ILE A 62 -0.84 3.11 18.74
C ILE A 62 -1.45 4.21 17.88
N GLU A 63 -1.66 5.37 18.48
CA GLU A 63 -1.99 6.59 17.75
C GLU A 63 -0.75 7.14 17.03
N ILE A 64 -0.88 7.43 15.73
CA ILE A 64 0.24 7.89 14.91
C ILE A 64 0.06 9.30 14.36
N SER A 65 -1.18 9.76 14.25
CA SER A 65 -1.51 11.15 13.94
C SER A 65 -1.58 11.94 15.25
N GLY A 66 -0.97 13.12 15.30
CA GLY A 66 -1.08 13.98 16.49
C GLY A 66 -2.51 14.47 16.76
N PRO A 67 -2.76 15.12 17.91
CA PRO A 67 -4.12 15.45 18.37
C PRO A 67 -4.77 16.63 17.63
N GLN A 68 -4.05 17.31 16.74
CA GLN A 68 -4.52 18.54 16.09
C GLN A 68 -4.65 18.33 14.58
N GLY A 69 -5.89 18.16 14.12
CA GLY A 69 -6.25 18.03 12.70
C GLY A 69 -7.26 16.92 12.45
N PHE A 70 -7.58 16.72 11.18
CA PHE A 70 -8.37 15.59 10.72
C PHE A 70 -7.55 14.78 9.72
N PHE A 71 -7.30 13.50 10.02
CA PHE A 71 -6.36 12.65 9.31
C PHE A 71 -7.05 11.44 8.67
N THR A 72 -6.61 11.06 7.47
CA THR A 72 -7.27 10.01 6.69
C THR A 72 -6.35 9.42 5.62
N TRP A 73 -6.87 8.45 4.86
CA TRP A 73 -6.23 7.76 3.73
C TRP A 73 -4.83 7.20 4.03
N PRO A 74 -4.68 6.37 5.09
CA PRO A 74 -3.41 5.70 5.33
C PRO A 74 -3.09 4.71 4.21
N THR A 75 -1.86 4.74 3.68
CA THR A 75 -1.34 3.71 2.77
C THR A 75 0.06 3.27 3.15
N TRP A 76 0.20 1.97 3.40
CA TRP A 76 1.49 1.35 3.66
C TRP A 76 2.34 1.26 2.39
N ALA A 77 3.65 1.41 2.55
CA ALA A 77 4.60 0.97 1.55
C ALA A 77 4.59 -0.57 1.49
N PRO A 78 4.86 -1.19 0.32
CA PRO A 78 4.82 -2.65 0.17
C PRO A 78 5.68 -3.43 1.19
N ASN A 79 6.82 -2.87 1.60
CA ASN A 79 7.70 -3.48 2.61
C ASN A 79 7.22 -3.33 4.06
N GLY A 80 6.13 -2.59 4.30
CA GLY A 80 5.56 -2.30 5.62
C GLY A 80 6.34 -1.28 6.46
N LYS A 81 7.57 -0.89 6.11
CA LYS A 81 8.41 -0.03 6.97
C LYS A 81 7.92 1.40 7.09
N LYS A 82 7.14 1.84 6.11
CA LYS A 82 6.64 3.20 5.99
C LYS A 82 5.17 3.20 5.68
N MET A 83 4.49 4.26 6.10
CA MET A 83 3.13 4.57 5.71
C MET A 83 3.03 6.06 5.41
N VAL A 84 2.15 6.46 4.50
CA VAL A 84 1.71 7.85 4.44
C VAL A 84 0.26 7.97 4.81
N TYR A 85 -0.12 9.15 5.28
CA TYR A 85 -1.50 9.54 5.54
C TYR A 85 -1.66 11.03 5.29
N SER A 86 -2.88 11.45 4.93
CA SER A 86 -3.22 12.86 4.73
C SER A 86 -3.77 13.47 6.01
N GLY A 87 -3.57 14.77 6.19
CA GLY A 87 -4.16 15.54 7.29
C GLY A 87 -4.60 16.92 6.84
N LEU A 88 -5.81 17.32 7.24
CA LEU A 88 -6.23 18.72 7.27
C LEU A 88 -5.73 19.34 8.57
N VAL A 89 -4.73 20.20 8.48
CA VAL A 89 -4.05 20.78 9.64
C VAL A 89 -4.03 22.30 9.51
N ASN A 90 -4.32 22.99 10.61
CA ASN A 90 -4.28 24.44 10.68
C ASN A 90 -2.86 24.92 11.02
N ASP A 91 -2.42 26.00 10.39
CA ASP A 91 -1.20 26.70 10.78
C ASP A 91 -1.42 27.60 12.02
N ALA A 92 -0.38 28.31 12.46
CA ALA A 92 -0.46 29.20 13.61
C ALA A 92 -1.44 30.38 13.45
N ARG A 93 -1.84 30.70 12.21
CA ARG A 93 -2.82 31.75 11.88
C ARG A 93 -4.24 31.20 11.77
N GLY A 94 -4.39 29.87 11.82
CA GLY A 94 -5.68 29.19 11.67
C GLY A 94 -5.99 28.78 10.23
N ASP A 95 -5.06 29.01 9.29
CA ASP A 95 -5.27 28.65 7.89
C ASP A 95 -5.11 27.13 7.72
N SER A 96 -6.15 26.47 7.21
CA SER A 96 -6.10 25.03 6.94
C SER A 96 -5.27 24.71 5.71
N SER A 97 -4.51 23.62 5.79
CA SER A 97 -3.73 23.07 4.68
C SER A 97 -3.86 21.55 4.64
N ILE A 98 -3.81 20.98 3.44
CA ILE A 98 -3.66 19.53 3.26
C ILE A 98 -2.18 19.20 3.40
N THR A 99 -1.86 18.38 4.39
CA THR A 99 -0.50 17.93 4.66
C THR A 99 -0.42 16.43 4.46
N LEU A 100 0.59 15.98 3.70
CA LEU A 100 0.95 14.57 3.59
C LEU A 100 2.01 14.27 4.64
N PHE A 101 1.77 13.24 5.45
CA PHE A 101 2.70 12.77 6.48
C PHE A 101 3.32 11.45 6.06
N GLU A 102 4.58 11.23 6.42
CA GLU A 102 5.24 9.93 6.37
C GLU A 102 5.45 9.43 7.80
N TYR A 103 5.00 8.21 8.06
CA TYR A 103 5.17 7.47 9.30
C TYR A 103 6.18 6.34 9.10
N GLU A 104 7.10 6.19 10.04
CA GLU A 104 8.05 5.07 10.08
C GLU A 104 7.66 4.10 11.21
N SER A 105 7.50 2.82 10.86
CA SER A 105 6.91 1.81 11.74
C SER A 105 7.78 1.33 12.90
N LYS A 106 9.09 1.32 12.73
CA LYS A 106 10.04 0.82 13.75
C LYS A 106 10.22 1.86 14.85
N THR A 107 10.36 3.12 14.45
CA THR A 107 10.59 4.28 15.32
C THR A 107 9.28 4.90 15.83
N HIS A 108 8.16 4.59 15.18
CA HIS A 108 6.85 5.19 15.44
C HIS A 108 6.83 6.72 15.28
N VAL A 109 7.67 7.24 14.39
CA VAL A 109 7.78 8.69 14.15
C VAL A 109 7.02 9.07 12.89
N SER A 110 6.20 10.10 13.01
CA SER A 110 5.55 10.79 11.88
C SER A 110 6.29 12.09 11.55
N ARG A 111 6.48 12.38 10.27
CA ARG A 111 7.01 13.66 9.78
C ARG A 111 6.16 14.21 8.64
N LYS A 112 6.15 15.53 8.47
CA LYS A 112 5.52 16.17 7.31
C LYS A 112 6.37 15.88 6.07
N LEU A 113 5.77 15.27 5.06
CA LEU A 113 6.40 14.99 3.76
C LEU A 113 6.11 16.10 2.75
N HIS A 114 4.90 16.65 2.77
CA HIS A 114 4.48 17.77 1.93
C HIS A 114 3.39 18.58 2.63
N ILE A 115 3.40 19.91 2.45
CA ILE A 115 2.39 20.83 2.97
C ILE A 115 1.82 21.58 1.76
N GLY A 116 0.52 21.45 1.54
CA GLY A 116 -0.20 22.18 0.51
C GLY A 116 -0.32 23.67 0.85
N GLU A 117 -0.75 24.46 -0.13
CA GLU A 117 -0.87 25.91 0.04
C GLU A 117 -1.88 26.28 1.16
N PRO A 118 -1.51 27.15 2.13
CA PRO A 118 -2.41 27.58 3.20
C PRO A 118 -3.69 28.23 2.67
N GLY A 119 -4.80 27.99 3.36
CA GLY A 119 -6.11 28.55 2.99
C GLY A 119 -6.75 27.86 1.77
N PHE A 120 -6.09 26.86 1.19
CA PHE A 120 -6.60 26.08 0.08
C PHE A 120 -6.74 24.59 0.48
N ALA A 121 -7.93 24.23 0.95
CA ALA A 121 -8.31 22.85 1.23
C ALA A 121 -9.05 22.21 0.03
N GLY A 122 -8.57 22.48 -1.19
CA GLY A 122 -9.15 21.93 -2.41
C GLY A 122 -9.23 20.41 -2.34
N LEU A 123 -10.44 19.87 -2.58
CA LEU A 123 -10.77 18.44 -2.71
C LEU A 123 -10.88 17.62 -1.40
N LEU A 124 -11.25 18.23 -0.26
CA LEU A 124 -11.88 17.47 0.84
C LEU A 124 -13.43 17.45 0.72
N ALA A 125 -13.96 17.42 -0.50
CA ALA A 125 -15.40 17.30 -0.74
C ALA A 125 -15.77 15.87 -1.19
N GLU A 126 -17.03 15.52 -0.94
CA GLU A 126 -17.65 14.19 -1.09
C GLU A 126 -17.19 13.45 -2.37
N GLY A 127 -16.57 12.28 -2.19
CA GLY A 127 -16.24 11.36 -3.29
C GLY A 127 -14.82 11.43 -3.89
N VAL A 128 -13.88 12.22 -3.34
CA VAL A 128 -12.54 12.37 -3.94
C VAL A 128 -11.45 11.54 -3.26
N VAL A 129 -10.65 10.87 -4.08
CA VAL A 129 -9.51 10.03 -3.74
C VAL A 129 -8.22 10.87 -3.81
N HIS A 130 -7.53 11.05 -2.69
CA HIS A 130 -6.11 11.39 -2.69
C HIS A 130 -5.34 10.13 -3.11
N TYR A 131 -4.44 10.21 -4.09
CA TYR A 131 -3.72 9.04 -4.65
C TYR A 131 -2.25 8.99 -4.22
N PRO A 132 -1.91 8.73 -2.94
CA PRO A 132 -0.56 8.30 -2.60
C PRO A 132 -0.37 6.87 -3.14
N LEU A 133 0.62 6.69 -4.03
CA LEU A 133 0.97 5.41 -4.60
C LEU A 133 2.45 5.12 -4.38
N TRP A 134 2.73 4.10 -3.57
CA TRP A 134 4.08 3.62 -3.39
C TRP A 134 4.54 2.83 -4.60
N ALA A 135 5.78 3.07 -5.03
CA ALA A 135 6.44 2.19 -5.98
C ALA A 135 6.53 0.77 -5.40
N PRO A 136 6.48 -0.28 -6.23
CA PRO A 136 6.56 -1.67 -5.76
C PRO A 136 7.80 -1.96 -4.90
N ASN A 137 8.90 -1.27 -5.15
CA ASN A 137 10.14 -1.40 -4.39
C ASN A 137 10.14 -0.63 -3.04
N SER A 138 9.04 0.08 -2.70
CA SER A 138 8.88 0.89 -1.50
C SER A 138 9.80 2.12 -1.36
N GLU A 139 10.53 2.50 -2.41
CA GLU A 139 11.51 3.59 -2.34
C GLU A 139 10.95 4.94 -2.77
N LYS A 140 9.91 4.95 -3.60
CA LYS A 140 9.31 6.16 -4.17
C LYS A 140 7.82 6.22 -3.86
N LEU A 141 7.32 7.44 -3.72
CA LEU A 141 5.92 7.75 -3.55
C LEU A 141 5.51 8.74 -4.63
N ALA A 142 4.47 8.42 -5.39
CA ALA A 142 3.76 9.38 -6.24
C ALA A 142 2.55 9.92 -5.48
N PHE A 143 2.26 11.21 -5.63
CA PHE A 143 1.06 11.83 -5.08
C PHE A 143 0.70 13.06 -5.93
N VAL A 144 -0.56 13.49 -5.83
CA VAL A 144 -1.04 14.74 -6.44
C VAL A 144 -1.09 15.81 -5.35
N GLY A 145 -0.42 16.93 -5.59
CA GLY A 145 -0.56 18.16 -4.80
C GLY A 145 -1.33 19.19 -5.61
N VAL A 146 -2.15 20.01 -4.95
CA VAL A 146 -2.89 21.09 -5.60
C VAL A 146 -2.22 22.42 -5.27
N THR A 147 -2.12 23.28 -6.29
CA THR A 147 -1.52 24.61 -6.22
C THR A 147 -2.53 25.65 -6.71
N GLN A 148 -2.53 26.87 -6.16
CA GLN A 148 -3.43 27.94 -6.63
C GLN A 148 -3.00 28.50 -7.99
N GLN A 149 -1.71 28.40 -8.32
CA GLN A 149 -1.21 28.77 -9.65
C GLN A 149 -1.36 27.57 -10.58
N ASN A 150 -2.18 27.71 -11.64
CA ASN A 150 -2.43 26.79 -12.75
C ASN A 150 -1.42 25.62 -12.80
N GLY A 151 -1.87 24.41 -12.43
CA GLY A 151 -1.02 23.28 -12.04
C GLY A 151 0.20 22.98 -12.91
N LEU A 152 1.24 22.44 -12.24
CA LEU A 152 2.50 21.86 -12.71
C LEU A 152 2.98 22.29 -14.12
N THR A 153 3.92 23.25 -14.14
CA THR A 153 5.05 23.20 -15.08
C THR A 153 6.12 22.23 -14.60
#